data_AF-A0A973GKQ3-F1
#
_entry.id   AF-A0A973GKQ3-F1
#
_cell.length_a   1.000
_cell.length_b   1.000
_cell.length_c   1.000
_cell.angle_alpha   90.00
_cell.angle_beta   90.00
_cell.angle_gamma   90.00
#
_symmetry.space_group_name_H-M   'P 1'
#
loop_
_entity.id
_entity.type
_entity.pdbx_description
1 polymer ?
#
loop_
_entity_poly.entity_id
_entity_poly.type
_entity_poly.pdbx_seq_one_letter_code
_entity_poly.pdbx_strand_id
1 'polypeptide(L)'
;MMRLSDATIVAITKLRTRRLRTLVTVFVASILFGAMFTAVFMTQGIIDSTLKFSKGTLADRYFATATYQNQINMTDESLPISVIDRAKALFKKDITDKQAAAKRLGVDYDSSIETEPTVKLFDSEILNGSSPYAAQAFKEYLADLPTPQQELDKIVGKYVSKNIYEVGTTESIMGRMKMIGSVGENFTEAANYPSNGTVDVNFGWSYMDEGVVSSFMLPESQLSRQKNTEAIPIIAPISKVEAALGLKKLSNNTSANDKLERLKYIRDNADKATFSVCYRNSVSSSQIQSAIDNAKALKNNKNYIEPALTYALPIDANACAPATVKRDIRTADEKKQDAKQIEFNQMFGQETEPFQKKLIFRVVGLSPEGFNAGNMSNIGGLILNITSTNLMSSWIVPQKLFDAMPNNADLNFIKPGYNSDKLDYFDYSQMYKSEIVEFGGIDELKNFVVKEGCDNFYCDGGKTIYYFGNNSVLIGEIKDQAAKYLGYAALVITVIAVIILMSMIGRVISDSRRETAVFRAIGARRSDIRLIYFSYTLMLSIIVAIVSLGIGYAAIQWIDSIISPDATVQSHLINIFADDNLKFSFVGFWWQALASIAVLVIVGGFVGMILPLSRNSVRNPIRDMRDDT
;
A
#
# COMPACT_ATOMS: atom_id res chain seq x y z
N MET A 1 15.90 -21.39 65.52
CA MET A 1 15.92 -20.88 64.14
C MET A 1 14.46 -20.76 63.73
N MET A 2 14.01 -19.58 63.32
CA MET A 2 12.59 -19.37 63.02
C MET A 2 12.20 -20.19 61.79
N ARG A 3 11.10 -20.97 61.84
CA ARG A 3 10.61 -21.72 60.68
C ARG A 3 10.03 -20.73 59.66
N LEU A 4 10.11 -21.08 58.38
CA LEU A 4 9.56 -20.25 57.30
C LEU A 4 8.05 -20.00 57.48
N SER A 5 7.32 -20.98 58.03
CA SER A 5 5.90 -20.86 58.39
C SER A 5 5.65 -19.70 59.37
N ASP A 6 6.48 -19.59 60.40
CA ASP A 6 6.29 -18.63 61.49
C ASP A 6 6.65 -17.22 61.02
N ALA A 7 7.72 -17.09 60.23
CA ALA A 7 8.10 -15.85 59.57
C ALA A 7 6.99 -15.35 58.61
N THR A 8 6.34 -16.28 57.90
CA THR A 8 5.23 -15.98 56.97
C THR A 8 4.00 -15.48 57.72
N ILE A 9 3.63 -16.10 58.85
CA ILE A 9 2.50 -15.66 59.70
C ILE A 9 2.73 -14.24 60.24
N VAL A 10 3.96 -13.94 60.69
CA VAL A 10 4.32 -12.61 61.18
C VAL A 10 4.29 -11.58 60.05
N ALA A 11 4.75 -11.94 58.85
CA ALA A 11 4.70 -11.07 57.68
C ALA A 11 3.26 -10.75 57.23
N ILE A 12 2.35 -11.74 57.25
CA ILE A 12 0.92 -11.54 56.97
C ILE A 12 0.29 -10.58 57.99
N THR A 13 0.61 -10.74 59.28
CA THR A 13 0.12 -9.85 60.34
C THR A 13 0.59 -8.41 60.12
N LYS A 14 1.84 -8.21 59.66
CA LYS A 14 2.38 -6.89 59.28
C LYS A 14 1.68 -6.26 58.07
N LEU A 15 1.34 -7.05 57.05
CA LEU A 15 0.55 -6.57 55.90
C LEU A 15 -0.84 -6.08 56.34
N ARG A 16 -1.48 -6.78 57.28
CA ARG A 16 -2.84 -6.48 57.76
C ARG A 16 -2.96 -5.34 58.77
N THR A 17 -1.89 -5.03 59.51
CA THR A 17 -1.90 -3.96 60.53
C THR A 17 -1.70 -2.58 59.91
N ARG A 18 -0.98 -2.47 58.79
CA ARG A 18 -0.69 -1.19 58.11
C ARG A 18 -1.49 -1.01 56.81
N ARG A 19 -2.80 -1.28 56.86
CA ARG A 19 -3.68 -1.42 55.68
C ARG A 19 -3.58 -0.25 54.70
N LEU A 20 -3.72 0.99 55.17
CA LEU A 20 -3.74 2.16 54.29
C LEU A 20 -2.44 2.34 53.51
N ARG A 21 -1.29 2.17 54.18
CA ARG A 21 0.03 2.36 53.56
C ARG A 21 0.36 1.23 52.57
N THR A 22 0.04 -0.01 52.95
CA THR A 22 0.20 -1.17 52.07
C THR A 22 -0.67 -1.01 50.82
N LEU A 23 -1.92 -0.57 50.97
CA LEU A 23 -2.84 -0.32 49.85
C LEU A 23 -2.30 0.76 48.91
N VAL A 24 -1.83 1.89 49.42
CA VAL A 24 -1.26 2.96 48.58
C VAL A 24 -0.02 2.46 47.81
N THR A 25 0.86 1.69 48.46
CA THR A 25 2.06 1.14 47.81
C THR A 25 1.69 0.17 46.70
N VAL A 26 0.78 -0.76 47.01
CA VAL A 26 0.30 -1.74 46.04
C VAL A 26 -0.36 -1.02 44.88
N PHE A 27 -1.22 -0.02 45.13
CA PHE A 27 -1.91 0.73 44.09
C PHE A 27 -0.94 1.49 43.17
N VAL A 28 -0.02 2.29 43.73
CA VAL A 28 0.93 3.08 42.93
C VAL A 28 1.85 2.18 42.11
N ALA A 29 2.43 1.14 42.73
CA ALA A 29 3.28 0.19 42.02
C ALA A 29 2.50 -0.59 40.95
N SER A 30 1.24 -0.95 41.26
CA SER A 30 0.42 -1.73 40.33
C SER A 30 -0.09 -0.92 39.13
N ILE A 31 -0.23 0.39 39.25
CA ILE A 31 -0.51 1.25 38.08
C ILE A 31 0.67 1.27 37.12
N LEU A 32 1.89 1.44 37.65
CA LEU A 32 3.10 1.51 36.82
C LEU A 32 3.33 0.20 36.05
N PHE A 33 3.30 -0.94 36.74
CA PHE A 33 3.44 -2.24 36.10
C PHE A 33 2.18 -2.64 35.32
N GLY A 34 0.99 -2.17 35.73
CA GLY A 34 -0.26 -2.38 35.01
C GLY A 34 -0.20 -1.76 33.60
N ALA A 35 0.34 -0.56 33.46
CA ALA A 35 0.55 0.08 32.15
C ALA A 35 1.48 -0.76 31.24
N MET A 36 2.53 -1.36 31.81
CA MET A 36 3.39 -2.29 31.07
C MET A 36 2.66 -3.55 30.62
N PHE A 37 1.89 -4.17 31.51
CA PHE A 37 1.07 -5.32 31.17
C PHE A 37 0.09 -4.99 30.04
N THR A 38 -0.59 -3.84 30.11
CA THR A 38 -1.46 -3.33 29.02
C THR A 38 -0.70 -3.23 27.70
N ALA A 39 0.49 -2.63 27.70
CA ALA A 39 1.30 -2.46 26.48
C ALA A 39 1.71 -3.81 25.85
N VAL A 40 2.07 -4.79 26.68
CA VAL A 40 2.41 -6.15 26.21
C VAL A 40 1.18 -6.85 25.64
N PHE A 41 0.02 -6.79 26.32
CA PHE A 41 -1.22 -7.37 25.81
C PHE A 41 -1.61 -6.75 24.47
N MET A 42 -1.55 -5.41 24.38
CA MET A 42 -1.87 -4.65 23.18
C MET A 42 -0.99 -5.02 22.01
N THR A 43 0.33 -5.08 22.23
CA THR A 43 1.31 -5.41 21.18
C THR A 43 1.03 -6.78 20.59
N GLN A 44 0.84 -7.79 21.46
CA GLN A 44 0.55 -9.15 20.99
C GLN A 44 -0.82 -9.25 20.32
N GLY A 45 -1.83 -8.54 20.84
CA GLY A 45 -3.17 -8.52 20.23
C GLY A 45 -3.17 -7.94 18.82
N ILE A 46 -2.44 -6.85 18.60
CA ILE A 46 -2.24 -6.27 17.26
C ILE A 46 -1.59 -7.27 16.31
N ILE A 47 -0.53 -7.95 16.76
CA ILE A 47 0.17 -8.97 15.95
C ILE A 47 -0.76 -10.13 15.63
N ASP A 48 -1.41 -10.72 16.65
CA ASP A 48 -2.29 -11.87 16.47
C ASP A 48 -3.49 -11.56 15.58
N SER A 49 -4.09 -10.37 15.73
CA SER A 49 -5.21 -9.93 14.90
C SER A 49 -4.77 -9.68 13.47
N THR A 50 -3.64 -8.99 13.27
CA THR A 50 -3.06 -8.78 11.93
C THR A 50 -2.81 -10.11 11.23
N LEU A 51 -2.18 -11.07 11.91
CA LEU A 51 -1.92 -12.41 11.38
C LEU A 51 -3.20 -13.20 11.09
N LYS A 52 -4.29 -12.98 11.84
CA LYS A 52 -5.59 -13.61 11.54
C LYS A 52 -6.22 -13.03 10.28
N PHE A 53 -6.19 -11.70 10.12
CA PHE A 53 -6.74 -11.03 8.94
C PHE A 53 -5.88 -11.24 7.68
N SER A 54 -4.59 -11.50 7.82
CA SER A 54 -3.67 -11.75 6.70
C SER A 54 -3.79 -13.16 6.10
N LYS A 55 -4.38 -14.12 6.82
CA LYS A 55 -4.47 -15.51 6.35
C LYS A 55 -5.26 -15.61 5.06
N GLY A 56 -4.70 -16.30 4.07
CA GLY A 56 -5.33 -16.50 2.76
C GLY A 56 -5.37 -15.24 1.88
N THR A 57 -4.74 -14.14 2.30
CA THR A 57 -4.56 -12.96 1.46
C THR A 57 -3.15 -12.93 0.86
N LEU A 58 -2.82 -11.91 0.07
CA LEU A 58 -1.41 -11.64 -0.31
C LEU A 58 -0.51 -11.57 0.91
N ALA A 59 -1.07 -11.27 2.09
CA ALA A 59 -0.30 -11.09 3.28
C ALA A 59 0.32 -12.38 3.88
N ASP A 60 -0.16 -13.55 3.44
CA ASP A 60 0.34 -14.88 3.83
C ASP A 60 1.38 -15.45 2.85
N ARG A 61 1.72 -14.67 1.81
CA ARG A 61 2.68 -15.05 0.75
C ARG A 61 3.78 -14.01 0.63
N TYR A 62 4.92 -14.42 0.11
CA TYR A 62 6.15 -13.64 0.11
C TYR A 62 6.47 -13.17 -1.31
N PHE A 63 6.13 -11.92 -1.62
CA PHE A 63 6.35 -11.35 -2.94
C PHE A 63 7.32 -10.17 -2.92
N ALA A 64 8.10 -10.06 -4.00
CA ALA A 64 8.83 -8.84 -4.34
C ALA A 64 8.46 -8.41 -5.77
N THR A 65 8.41 -7.11 -5.99
CA THR A 65 8.48 -6.57 -7.36
C THR A 65 9.94 -6.45 -7.72
N ALA A 66 10.32 -7.00 -8.86
CA ALA A 66 11.61 -6.82 -9.48
C ALA A 66 11.42 -6.09 -10.81
N THR A 67 11.98 -4.90 -10.91
CA THR A 67 11.99 -4.10 -12.13
C THR A 67 13.44 -3.95 -12.59
N TYR A 68 13.67 -4.07 -13.88
CA TYR A 68 14.92 -3.68 -14.50
C TYR A 68 14.62 -2.68 -15.61
N GLN A 69 15.36 -1.59 -15.60
CA GLN A 69 15.29 -0.51 -16.57
C GLN A 69 16.69 -0.27 -17.13
N ASN A 70 16.80 -0.31 -18.46
CA ASN A 70 17.97 0.17 -19.17
C ASN A 70 18.18 1.65 -18.86
N GLN A 71 19.35 1.99 -18.31
CA GLN A 71 19.68 3.38 -17.94
C GLN A 71 20.06 4.26 -19.13
N ILE A 72 20.10 3.69 -20.33
CA ILE A 72 20.35 4.42 -21.57
C ILE A 72 19.05 5.06 -22.04
N ASN A 73 19.08 6.36 -22.31
CA ASN A 73 17.92 7.11 -22.79
C ASN A 73 18.22 7.80 -24.13
N MET A 74 17.18 8.17 -24.89
CA MET A 74 17.33 8.84 -26.19
C MET A 74 18.10 10.16 -26.10
N THR A 75 18.00 10.85 -24.96
CA THR A 75 18.66 12.14 -24.75
C THR A 75 20.04 12.02 -24.12
N ASP A 76 20.58 10.81 -24.00
CA ASP A 76 21.88 10.57 -23.38
C ASP A 76 23.01 11.00 -24.32
N GLU A 77 23.87 11.92 -23.87
CA GLU A 77 25.02 12.41 -24.63
C GLU A 77 26.07 11.32 -24.90
N SER A 78 26.03 10.20 -24.16
CA SER A 78 26.94 9.07 -24.34
C SER A 78 26.52 8.10 -25.46
N LEU A 79 25.38 8.35 -26.14
CA LEU A 79 24.93 7.51 -27.24
C LEU A 79 25.98 7.43 -28.37
N PRO A 80 26.20 6.25 -28.96
CA PRO A 80 27.09 6.12 -30.10
C PRO A 80 26.64 7.01 -31.26
N ILE A 81 27.60 7.72 -31.88
CA ILE A 81 27.34 8.59 -33.04
C ILE A 81 26.63 7.85 -34.19
N SER A 82 26.85 6.53 -34.32
CA SER A 82 26.20 5.68 -35.31
C SER A 82 24.68 5.63 -35.17
N VAL A 83 24.14 5.78 -33.96
CA VAL A 83 22.68 5.83 -33.72
C VAL A 83 22.12 7.17 -34.23
N ILE A 84 22.84 8.26 -34.00
CA ILE A 84 22.49 9.60 -34.51
C ILE A 84 22.53 9.62 -36.04
N ASP A 85 23.59 9.07 -36.64
CA ASP A 85 23.72 8.96 -38.09
C ASP A 85 22.62 8.10 -38.69
N ARG A 86 22.23 7.02 -38.01
CA ARG A 86 21.12 6.16 -38.42
C ARG A 86 19.79 6.92 -38.42
N ALA A 87 19.49 7.69 -37.37
CA ALA A 87 18.27 8.50 -37.31
C ALA A 87 18.21 9.55 -38.43
N LYS A 88 19.34 10.23 -38.71
CA LYS A 88 19.46 11.17 -39.83
C LYS A 88 19.29 10.51 -41.19
N ALA A 89 19.82 9.31 -41.38
CA ALA A 89 19.67 8.53 -42.61
C ALA A 89 18.20 8.11 -42.83
N LEU A 90 17.52 7.64 -41.79
CA LEU A 90 16.09 7.30 -41.82
C LEU A 90 15.24 8.52 -42.20
N PHE A 91 15.46 9.65 -41.52
CA PHE A 91 14.79 10.92 -41.81
C PHE A 91 14.98 11.34 -43.27
N LYS A 92 16.22 11.41 -43.76
CA LYS A 92 16.52 11.84 -45.13
C LYS A 92 15.86 10.93 -46.17
N LYS A 93 15.85 9.61 -45.93
CA LYS A 93 15.18 8.65 -46.80
C LYS A 93 13.68 8.93 -46.84
N ASP A 94 13.04 9.06 -45.69
CA ASP A 94 11.59 9.27 -45.60
C ASP A 94 11.15 10.60 -46.22
N ILE A 95 11.90 11.69 -46.03
CA ILE A 95 11.65 12.97 -46.73
C ILE A 95 11.69 12.78 -48.25
N THR A 96 12.66 12.01 -48.76
CA THR A 96 12.79 11.74 -50.20
C THR A 96 11.59 10.95 -50.72
N ASP A 97 11.19 9.91 -49.97
CA ASP A 97 10.05 9.05 -50.30
C ASP A 97 8.73 9.83 -50.25
N LYS A 98 8.53 10.67 -49.22
CA LYS A 98 7.39 11.59 -49.06
C LYS A 98 7.34 12.62 -50.19
N GLN A 99 8.44 13.26 -50.55
CA GLN A 99 8.48 14.21 -51.68
C GLN A 99 8.10 13.53 -53.00
N ALA A 100 8.61 12.32 -53.25
CA ALA A 100 8.28 11.55 -54.44
C ALA A 100 6.80 11.15 -54.47
N ALA A 101 6.26 10.67 -53.34
CA ALA A 101 4.86 10.31 -53.19
C ALA A 101 3.93 11.53 -53.32
N ALA A 102 4.30 12.65 -52.71
CA ALA A 102 3.55 13.91 -52.77
C ALA A 102 3.44 14.42 -54.22
N LYS A 103 4.56 14.39 -54.96
CA LYS A 103 4.58 14.72 -56.39
C LYS A 103 3.73 13.76 -57.23
N ARG A 104 3.75 12.46 -56.92
CA ARG A 104 2.95 11.43 -57.62
C ARG A 104 1.46 11.63 -57.39
N LEU A 105 1.05 11.94 -56.17
CA LEU A 105 -0.36 12.15 -55.81
C LEU A 105 -0.85 13.58 -56.12
N GLY A 106 0.07 14.52 -56.28
CA GLY A 106 -0.22 15.94 -56.46
C GLY A 106 -0.77 16.58 -55.18
N VAL A 107 -0.21 16.24 -54.03
CA VAL A 107 -0.52 16.84 -52.72
C VAL A 107 0.56 17.82 -52.30
N ASP A 108 0.18 18.85 -51.55
CA ASP A 108 1.13 19.81 -51.00
C ASP A 108 1.84 19.18 -49.80
N TYR A 109 3.16 19.11 -49.89
CA TYR A 109 4.01 18.57 -48.83
C TYR A 109 5.09 19.57 -48.48
N ASP A 110 5.11 20.00 -47.22
CA ASP A 110 6.15 20.83 -46.64
C ASP A 110 7.05 19.93 -45.77
N SER A 111 8.34 19.85 -46.08
CA SER A 111 9.27 19.08 -45.26
C SER A 111 9.68 19.80 -43.97
N SER A 112 9.42 21.10 -43.85
CA SER A 112 9.81 21.90 -42.67
C SER A 112 8.95 21.65 -41.44
N ILE A 113 7.76 21.07 -41.62
CA ILE A 113 6.86 20.68 -40.53
C ILE A 113 7.23 19.31 -39.92
N GLU A 114 8.15 18.58 -40.55
CA GLU A 114 8.60 17.28 -40.06
C GLU A 114 9.52 17.44 -38.86
N THR A 115 9.36 16.56 -37.87
CA THR A 115 10.14 16.64 -36.64
C THR A 115 11.54 16.10 -36.87
N GLU A 116 12.54 16.99 -36.84
CA GLU A 116 13.94 16.62 -37.00
C GLU A 116 14.37 15.54 -36.00
N PRO A 117 15.24 14.59 -36.42
CA PRO A 117 15.66 13.46 -35.58
C PRO A 117 16.59 13.85 -34.43
N THR A 118 17.12 15.07 -34.42
CA THR A 118 18.10 15.55 -33.44
C THR A 118 17.76 16.93 -32.93
N VAL A 119 18.17 17.22 -31.71
CA VAL A 119 18.13 18.56 -31.11
C VAL A 119 19.48 18.88 -30.48
N LYS A 120 19.82 20.16 -30.41
CA LYS A 120 20.99 20.60 -29.64
C LYS A 120 20.60 20.84 -28.20
N LEU A 121 21.25 20.11 -27.29
CA LEU A 121 21.17 20.35 -25.86
C LEU A 121 22.55 20.82 -25.40
N PHE A 122 22.66 22.09 -25.03
CA PHE A 122 23.94 22.78 -24.82
C PHE A 122 24.85 22.68 -26.07
N ASP A 123 26.04 22.11 -25.94
CA ASP A 123 27.01 21.93 -27.03
C ASP A 123 26.92 20.54 -27.70
N SER A 124 26.10 19.65 -27.16
CA SER A 124 25.97 18.26 -27.61
C SER A 124 24.74 18.10 -28.52
N GLU A 125 24.90 17.36 -29.61
CA GLU A 125 23.79 16.95 -30.48
C GLU A 125 23.23 15.62 -29.95
N ILE A 126 21.95 15.59 -29.61
CA ILE A 126 21.27 14.42 -29.06
C ILE A 126 20.04 14.07 -29.90
N LEU A 127 19.50 12.85 -29.73
CA LEU A 127 18.27 12.46 -30.41
C LEU A 127 17.06 13.25 -29.89
N ASN A 128 16.16 13.57 -30.81
CA ASN A 128 14.87 14.18 -30.49
C ASN A 128 13.85 13.10 -30.12
N GLY A 129 13.47 13.00 -28.85
CA GLY A 129 12.49 12.01 -28.38
C GLY A 129 11.09 12.12 -28.99
N SER A 130 10.76 13.26 -29.61
CA SER A 130 9.49 13.44 -30.33
C SER A 130 9.55 13.01 -31.80
N SER A 131 10.73 12.62 -32.31
CA SER A 131 10.90 12.21 -33.70
C SER A 131 10.75 10.69 -33.85
N PRO A 132 9.87 10.19 -34.73
CA PRO A 132 9.68 8.76 -34.95
C PRO A 132 10.94 8.09 -35.51
N TYR A 133 11.76 8.82 -36.27
CA TYR A 133 13.02 8.29 -36.82
C TYR A 133 14.09 8.12 -35.75
N ALA A 134 14.13 9.03 -34.78
CA ALA A 134 14.97 8.89 -33.60
C ALA A 134 14.52 7.70 -32.75
N ALA A 135 13.21 7.55 -32.53
CA ALA A 135 12.64 6.41 -31.81
C ALA A 135 12.98 5.08 -32.50
N GLN A 136 12.87 5.02 -33.83
CA GLN A 136 13.23 3.83 -34.61
C GLN A 136 14.73 3.52 -34.53
N ALA A 137 15.61 4.50 -34.73
CA ALA A 137 17.06 4.28 -34.65
C ALA A 137 17.48 3.82 -33.24
N PHE A 138 16.86 4.39 -32.21
CA PHE A 138 17.09 3.98 -30.83
C PHE A 138 16.55 2.57 -30.55
N LYS A 139 15.38 2.21 -31.08
CA LYS A 139 14.84 0.84 -31.02
C LYS A 139 15.77 -0.17 -31.68
N GLU A 140 16.32 0.15 -32.85
CA GLU A 140 17.32 -0.69 -33.53
C GLU A 140 18.57 -0.87 -32.67
N TYR A 141 19.04 0.20 -32.01
CA TYR A 141 20.17 0.13 -31.08
C TYR A 141 19.88 -0.71 -29.83
N LEU A 142 18.70 -0.57 -29.23
CA LEU A 142 18.29 -1.36 -28.06
C LEU A 142 18.18 -2.86 -28.37
N ALA A 143 17.85 -3.22 -29.62
CA ALA A 143 17.76 -4.62 -30.04
C ALA A 143 19.12 -5.35 -30.01
N ASP A 144 20.24 -4.62 -30.08
CA ASP A 144 21.59 -5.17 -29.97
C ASP A 144 22.06 -5.34 -28.51
N LEU A 145 21.31 -4.79 -27.54
CA LEU A 145 21.61 -4.88 -26.11
C LEU A 145 20.87 -6.06 -25.45
N PRO A 146 21.37 -6.57 -24.31
CA PRO A 146 20.60 -7.51 -23.50
C PRO A 146 19.23 -6.93 -23.14
N THR A 147 18.18 -7.73 -23.29
CA THR A 147 16.83 -7.26 -23.00
C THR A 147 16.63 -7.10 -21.49
N PRO A 148 15.77 -6.17 -21.03
CA PRO A 148 15.43 -6.05 -19.62
C PRO A 148 14.98 -7.38 -18.97
N GLN A 149 14.29 -8.23 -19.74
CA GLN A 149 13.93 -9.58 -19.31
C GLN A 149 15.15 -10.46 -19.00
N GLN A 150 16.13 -10.49 -19.90
CA GLN A 150 17.35 -11.29 -19.69
C GLN A 150 18.14 -10.86 -18.46
N GLU A 151 18.17 -9.56 -18.16
CA GLU A 151 18.81 -9.05 -16.94
C GLU A 151 18.00 -9.38 -15.68
N LEU A 152 16.67 -9.32 -15.73
CA LEU A 152 15.83 -9.81 -14.63
C LEU A 152 16.02 -11.30 -14.37
N ASP A 153 16.03 -12.13 -15.42
CA ASP A 153 16.25 -13.58 -15.31
C ASP A 153 17.59 -13.88 -14.62
N LYS A 154 18.64 -13.11 -14.92
CA LYS A 154 19.95 -13.22 -14.25
C LYS A 154 19.90 -12.83 -12.79
N ILE A 155 19.13 -11.79 -12.43
CA ILE A 155 19.01 -11.32 -11.04
C ILE A 155 18.19 -12.31 -10.21
N VAL A 156 17.00 -12.67 -10.70
CA VAL A 156 16.07 -13.57 -10.04
C VAL A 156 16.62 -15.00 -9.97
N GLY A 157 17.29 -15.47 -11.03
CA GLY A 157 17.88 -16.81 -11.11
C GLY A 157 19.00 -17.11 -10.09
N LYS A 158 19.50 -16.11 -9.36
CA LYS A 158 20.42 -16.31 -8.23
C LYS A 158 19.73 -16.83 -6.96
N TYR A 159 18.39 -16.79 -6.92
CA TYR A 159 17.59 -17.09 -5.74
C TYR A 159 16.58 -18.20 -6.03
N VAL A 160 16.16 -18.91 -4.98
CA VAL A 160 15.12 -19.93 -5.09
C VAL A 160 13.76 -19.24 -5.03
N SER A 161 13.20 -18.93 -6.20
CA SER A 161 11.83 -18.46 -6.34
C SER A 161 10.86 -19.64 -6.46
N LYS A 162 9.61 -19.39 -6.09
CA LYS A 162 8.49 -20.34 -6.20
C LYS A 162 7.73 -20.15 -7.50
N ASN A 163 7.37 -18.90 -7.81
CA ASN A 163 6.67 -18.50 -9.03
C ASN A 163 7.16 -17.11 -9.47
N ILE A 164 7.06 -16.82 -10.76
CA ILE A 164 7.33 -15.49 -11.34
C ILE A 164 6.08 -15.11 -12.14
N TYR A 165 5.61 -13.88 -11.95
CA TYR A 165 4.41 -13.36 -12.58
C TYR A 165 4.72 -12.10 -13.37
N GLU A 166 4.27 -12.05 -14.61
CA GLU A 166 4.40 -10.84 -15.42
C GLU A 166 3.38 -9.77 -15.02
N VAL A 167 3.79 -8.51 -15.10
CA VAL A 167 2.91 -7.36 -14.91
C VAL A 167 2.86 -6.57 -16.21
N GLY A 168 1.65 -6.37 -16.75
CA GLY A 168 1.41 -5.51 -17.89
C GLY A 168 0.74 -4.20 -17.48
N THR A 169 1.04 -3.10 -18.15
CA THR A 169 0.33 -1.82 -17.96
C THR A 169 -0.26 -1.34 -19.28
N THR A 170 -1.32 -0.52 -19.22
CA THR A 170 -1.92 0.12 -20.39
C THR A 170 -1.36 1.51 -20.69
N GLU A 171 -0.19 1.87 -20.17
CA GLU A 171 0.40 3.23 -20.29
C GLU A 171 0.78 3.63 -21.73
N SER A 172 0.26 2.91 -22.72
CA SER A 172 0.74 2.82 -24.08
C SER A 172 -0.36 2.62 -25.12
N ILE A 173 -1.62 2.77 -24.72
CA ILE A 173 -2.74 2.73 -25.66
C ILE A 173 -2.70 4.00 -26.51
N MET A 174 -2.54 3.86 -27.84
CA MET A 174 -2.61 4.96 -28.80
C MET A 174 -4.04 5.48 -28.97
N GLY A 175 -4.52 6.28 -28.03
CA GLY A 175 -5.84 6.92 -28.12
C GLY A 175 -6.26 7.60 -26.83
N ARG A 176 -7.39 8.30 -26.89
CA ARG A 176 -8.00 8.95 -25.72
C ARG A 176 -9.11 8.07 -25.17
N MET A 177 -9.11 7.93 -23.85
CA MET A 177 -10.14 7.23 -23.11
C MET A 177 -10.94 8.22 -22.27
N LYS A 178 -12.27 8.08 -22.30
CA LYS A 178 -13.17 8.94 -21.54
C LYS A 178 -14.27 8.15 -20.88
N MET A 179 -14.51 8.38 -19.59
CA MET A 179 -15.63 7.77 -18.88
C MET A 179 -16.96 8.19 -19.51
N ILE A 180 -17.89 7.24 -19.63
CA ILE A 180 -19.28 7.47 -20.02
C ILE A 180 -20.09 7.52 -18.74
N GLY A 181 -20.69 8.67 -18.44
CA GLY A 181 -21.56 8.86 -17.28
C GLY A 181 -22.96 8.29 -17.51
N SER A 182 -23.81 8.36 -16.48
CA SER A 182 -25.21 7.93 -16.56
C SER A 182 -26.06 8.72 -17.57
N VAL A 183 -25.62 9.92 -17.93
CA VAL A 183 -26.29 10.83 -18.88
C VAL A 183 -25.58 10.87 -20.25
N GLY A 184 -24.60 9.99 -20.48
CA GLY A 184 -23.84 9.92 -21.74
C GLY A 184 -22.40 10.45 -21.64
N GLU A 185 -21.81 10.81 -22.79
CA GLU A 185 -20.43 11.29 -22.90
C GLU A 185 -20.40 12.82 -22.70
N ASN A 186 -19.77 13.31 -21.62
CA ASN A 186 -19.71 14.75 -21.35
C ASN A 186 -18.52 15.41 -22.08
N PHE A 187 -18.74 16.15 -23.17
CA PHE A 187 -17.67 16.80 -23.95
C PHE A 187 -17.13 18.12 -23.37
N THR A 188 -17.64 18.60 -22.24
CA THR A 188 -17.32 19.95 -21.71
C THR A 188 -16.27 19.98 -20.60
N GLU A 189 -16.03 18.85 -19.93
CA GLU A 189 -15.04 18.75 -18.86
C GLU A 189 -13.65 18.42 -19.41
N ALA A 190 -12.66 19.25 -19.07
CA ALA A 190 -11.25 18.88 -19.20
C ALA A 190 -10.94 17.76 -18.20
N ALA A 191 -10.13 16.79 -18.62
CA ALA A 191 -9.67 15.73 -17.72
C ALA A 191 -8.77 16.35 -16.65
N ASN A 192 -9.36 16.73 -15.51
CA ASN A 192 -8.59 17.10 -14.34
C ASN A 192 -8.06 15.81 -13.71
N TYR A 193 -6.75 15.70 -13.54
CA TYR A 193 -6.18 14.70 -12.65
C TYR A 193 -6.79 14.91 -11.26
N PRO A 194 -7.49 13.92 -10.68
CA PRO A 194 -8.08 14.09 -9.38
C PRO A 194 -6.97 14.40 -8.37
N SER A 195 -7.05 15.57 -7.74
CA SER A 195 -6.06 16.03 -6.76
C SER A 195 -6.14 15.26 -5.43
N ASN A 196 -7.19 14.44 -5.22
CA ASN A 196 -7.39 13.61 -4.04
C ASN A 196 -8.27 12.38 -4.37
N GLY A 197 -7.70 11.17 -4.28
CA GLY A 197 -8.43 9.90 -4.14
C GLY A 197 -8.86 9.22 -5.43
N THR A 198 -8.36 8.00 -5.63
CA THR A 198 -8.65 7.01 -6.69
C THR A 198 -8.94 7.55 -8.10
N VAL A 199 -7.93 7.45 -8.94
CA VAL A 199 -7.98 7.72 -10.38
C VAL A 199 -9.07 6.84 -11.03
N ASP A 200 -9.80 7.38 -12.00
CA ASP A 200 -10.80 6.60 -12.75
C ASP A 200 -10.16 5.66 -13.78
N VAL A 201 -10.86 4.60 -14.17
CA VAL A 201 -10.36 3.56 -15.09
C VAL A 201 -9.93 4.10 -16.46
N ASN A 202 -10.45 5.27 -16.88
CA ASN A 202 -10.05 5.90 -18.15
C ASN A 202 -8.62 6.43 -18.16
N PHE A 203 -7.94 6.52 -17.02
CA PHE A 203 -6.52 6.86 -16.96
C PHE A 203 -5.60 5.64 -17.11
N GLY A 204 -6.17 4.43 -17.11
CA GLY A 204 -5.44 3.18 -17.33
C GLY A 204 -5.74 2.09 -16.31
N TRP A 205 -5.24 0.90 -16.59
CA TRP A 205 -5.29 -0.27 -15.73
C TRP A 205 -4.03 -1.13 -15.91
N SER A 206 -3.86 -2.11 -15.03
CA SER A 206 -2.79 -3.10 -15.11
C SER A 206 -3.36 -4.48 -15.42
N TYR A 207 -2.59 -5.30 -16.13
CA TYR A 207 -2.85 -6.72 -16.30
C TYR A 207 -2.00 -7.49 -15.29
N MET A 208 -2.63 -8.42 -14.57
CA MET A 208 -1.94 -9.26 -13.59
C MET A 208 -2.44 -10.70 -13.67
N ASP A 209 -1.54 -11.62 -13.35
CA ASP A 209 -1.85 -13.05 -13.26
C ASP A 209 -2.79 -13.36 -12.08
N GLU A 210 -3.67 -14.34 -12.27
CA GLU A 210 -4.62 -14.80 -11.24
C GLU A 210 -3.91 -15.25 -9.96
N GLY A 211 -2.70 -15.81 -10.07
CA GLY A 211 -1.88 -16.20 -8.93
C GLY A 211 -1.49 -15.04 -8.01
N VAL A 212 -1.57 -13.79 -8.47
CA VAL A 212 -1.36 -12.59 -7.65
C VAL A 212 -2.70 -12.03 -7.16
N VAL A 213 -3.71 -11.97 -8.03
CA VAL A 213 -4.94 -11.25 -7.74
C VAL A 213 -6.05 -12.08 -7.10
N SER A 214 -5.88 -13.39 -6.94
CA SER A 214 -6.91 -14.32 -6.47
C SER A 214 -7.60 -13.89 -5.17
N SER A 215 -6.86 -13.31 -4.22
CA SER A 215 -7.41 -12.88 -2.92
C SER A 215 -8.31 -11.64 -3.00
N PHE A 216 -8.38 -11.00 -4.16
CA PHE A 216 -9.21 -9.83 -4.44
C PHE A 216 -10.36 -10.16 -5.39
N MET A 217 -10.42 -11.40 -5.89
CA MET A 217 -11.48 -11.84 -6.78
C MET A 217 -12.75 -12.15 -6.01
N LEU A 218 -13.90 -11.91 -6.65
CA LEU A 218 -15.20 -12.27 -6.12
C LEU A 218 -15.31 -13.80 -5.94
N PRO A 219 -16.19 -14.27 -5.04
CA PRO A 219 -16.45 -15.71 -4.89
C PRO A 219 -16.83 -16.38 -6.21
N GLU A 220 -16.43 -17.65 -6.38
CA GLU A 220 -16.68 -18.41 -7.61
C GLU A 220 -18.16 -18.47 -8.01
N SER A 221 -19.08 -18.41 -7.02
CA SER A 221 -20.52 -18.35 -7.27
C SER A 221 -20.95 -17.09 -8.03
N GLN A 222 -20.27 -15.96 -7.82
CA GLN A 222 -20.51 -14.72 -8.54
C GLN A 222 -19.77 -14.72 -9.88
N LEU A 223 -18.49 -15.14 -9.90
CA LEU A 223 -17.71 -15.24 -11.13
C LEU A 223 -18.35 -16.16 -12.17
N SER A 224 -18.91 -17.28 -11.73
CA SER A 224 -19.61 -18.23 -12.60
C SER A 224 -20.86 -17.64 -13.27
N ARG A 225 -21.53 -16.64 -12.66
CA ARG A 225 -22.66 -15.92 -13.29
C ARG A 225 -22.22 -15.01 -14.43
N GLN A 226 -20.93 -14.68 -14.50
CA GLN A 226 -20.36 -13.75 -15.47
C GLN A 226 -19.48 -14.44 -16.51
N LYS A 227 -19.63 -15.75 -16.73
CA LYS A 227 -18.90 -16.48 -17.79
C LYS A 227 -19.41 -16.06 -19.18
N ASN A 228 -18.53 -16.11 -20.18
CA ASN A 228 -18.82 -15.83 -21.60
C ASN A 228 -19.39 -14.43 -21.89
N THR A 229 -19.00 -13.43 -21.11
CA THR A 229 -19.38 -12.03 -21.37
C THR A 229 -18.35 -11.32 -22.25
N GLU A 230 -18.81 -10.40 -23.09
CA GLU A 230 -17.96 -9.49 -23.87
C GLU A 230 -17.38 -8.31 -23.06
N ALA A 231 -17.78 -8.18 -21.79
CA ALA A 231 -17.31 -7.14 -20.89
C ALA A 231 -15.95 -7.51 -20.27
N ILE A 232 -15.05 -6.52 -20.23
CA ILE A 232 -13.68 -6.63 -19.71
C ILE A 232 -13.73 -6.89 -18.20
N PRO A 233 -13.14 -7.98 -17.69
CA PRO A 233 -13.10 -8.27 -16.26
C PRO A 233 -12.17 -7.30 -15.56
N ILE A 234 -12.64 -6.66 -14.48
CA ILE A 234 -11.83 -5.73 -13.70
C ILE A 234 -12.00 -5.90 -12.20
N ILE A 235 -10.90 -5.77 -11.48
CA ILE A 235 -10.84 -5.57 -10.04
C ILE A 235 -10.85 -4.06 -9.82
N ALA A 236 -11.86 -3.57 -9.11
CA ALA A 236 -12.15 -2.16 -8.98
C ALA A 236 -12.09 -1.70 -7.51
N PRO A 237 -11.72 -0.43 -7.24
CA PRO A 237 -11.73 0.12 -5.89
C PRO A 237 -13.14 0.12 -5.31
N ILE A 238 -13.26 -0.20 -4.01
CA ILE A 238 -14.56 -0.25 -3.32
C ILE A 238 -15.40 1.00 -3.59
N SER A 239 -14.84 2.20 -3.39
CA SER A 239 -15.55 3.47 -3.55
C SER A 239 -16.14 3.68 -4.95
N LYS A 240 -15.46 3.17 -5.99
CA LYS A 240 -15.93 3.23 -7.37
C LYS A 240 -17.07 2.24 -7.61
N VAL A 241 -16.99 1.05 -7.01
CA VAL A 241 -18.08 0.07 -7.03
C VAL A 241 -19.30 0.59 -6.28
N GLU A 242 -19.12 1.25 -5.13
CA GLU A 242 -20.21 1.88 -4.39
C GLU A 242 -20.98 2.91 -5.25
N ALA A 243 -20.24 3.77 -5.94
CA ALA A 243 -20.82 4.77 -6.82
C ALA A 243 -21.57 4.12 -8.00
N ALA A 244 -20.99 3.06 -8.60
CA ALA A 244 -21.63 2.30 -9.68
C ALA A 244 -22.91 1.58 -9.24
N LEU A 245 -23.01 1.20 -7.96
CA LEU A 245 -24.23 0.63 -7.37
C LEU A 245 -25.27 1.71 -6.98
N GLY A 246 -24.99 2.99 -7.23
CA GLY A 246 -25.91 4.10 -6.91
C GLY A 246 -26.03 4.41 -5.42
N LEU A 247 -25.05 3.98 -4.63
CA LEU A 247 -25.11 4.09 -3.18
C LEU A 247 -24.58 5.46 -2.72
N LYS A 248 -25.28 6.08 -1.77
CA LYS A 248 -24.85 7.37 -1.21
C LYS A 248 -23.59 7.19 -0.37
N LYS A 249 -22.73 8.21 -0.38
CA LYS A 249 -21.55 8.28 0.48
C LYS A 249 -21.99 8.23 1.95
N LEU A 250 -21.36 7.38 2.75
CA LEU A 250 -21.60 7.32 4.18
C LEU A 250 -21.18 8.63 4.87
N SER A 251 -21.87 8.97 5.95
CA SER A 251 -21.48 10.07 6.82
C SER A 251 -20.20 9.68 7.59
N ASN A 252 -19.38 10.67 7.94
CA ASN A 252 -18.20 10.43 8.77
C ASN A 252 -18.56 9.85 10.15
N ASN A 253 -19.79 10.10 10.63
CA ASN A 253 -20.29 9.65 11.93
C ASN A 253 -21.03 8.30 11.88
N THR A 254 -21.02 7.60 10.73
CA THR A 254 -21.67 6.28 10.60
C THR A 254 -21.01 5.26 11.54
N SER A 255 -21.84 4.43 12.20
CA SER A 255 -21.36 3.43 13.16
C SER A 255 -20.51 2.35 12.48
N ALA A 256 -19.66 1.67 13.26
CA ALA A 256 -18.83 0.59 12.73
C ALA A 256 -19.66 -0.57 12.14
N ASN A 257 -20.78 -0.92 12.79
CA ASN A 257 -21.67 -1.98 12.31
C ASN A 257 -22.30 -1.64 10.96
N ASP A 258 -22.79 -0.41 10.79
CA ASP A 258 -23.37 0.03 9.51
C ASP A 258 -22.32 0.04 8.38
N LYS A 259 -21.06 0.38 8.70
CA LYS A 259 -19.93 0.30 7.75
C LYS A 259 -19.65 -1.14 7.33
N LEU A 260 -19.68 -2.09 8.27
CA LEU A 260 -19.50 -3.52 7.97
C LEU A 260 -20.66 -4.08 7.15
N GLU A 261 -21.90 -3.71 7.49
CA GLU A 261 -23.08 -4.10 6.71
C GLU A 261 -23.02 -3.53 5.29
N ARG A 262 -22.59 -2.26 5.15
CA ARG A 262 -22.37 -1.64 3.85
C ARG A 262 -21.33 -2.39 3.03
N LEU A 263 -20.22 -2.79 3.65
CA LEU A 263 -19.18 -3.56 2.98
C LEU A 263 -19.67 -4.93 2.54
N LYS A 264 -20.42 -5.63 3.39
CA LYS A 264 -21.07 -6.89 3.05
C LYS A 264 -22.01 -6.75 1.86
N TYR A 265 -22.85 -5.71 1.86
CA TYR A 265 -23.73 -5.41 0.73
C TYR A 265 -22.94 -5.23 -0.57
N ILE A 266 -21.80 -4.52 -0.53
CA ILE A 266 -20.94 -4.35 -1.72
C ILE A 266 -20.39 -5.70 -2.17
N ARG A 267 -19.83 -6.52 -1.27
CA ARG A 267 -19.32 -7.86 -1.62
C ARG A 267 -20.38 -8.71 -2.32
N ASP A 268 -21.60 -8.68 -1.81
CA ASP A 268 -22.72 -9.49 -2.32
C ASP A 268 -23.29 -9.00 -3.66
N ASN A 269 -23.04 -7.73 -4.02
CA ASN A 269 -23.62 -7.09 -5.21
C ASN A 269 -22.57 -6.51 -6.17
N ALA A 270 -21.28 -6.65 -5.88
CA ALA A 270 -20.19 -6.11 -6.69
C ALA A 270 -20.26 -6.60 -8.13
N ASP A 271 -20.70 -7.84 -8.35
CA ASP A 271 -20.87 -8.46 -9.65
C ASP A 271 -21.90 -7.76 -10.57
N LYS A 272 -22.72 -6.86 -10.01
CA LYS A 272 -23.70 -6.05 -10.75
C LYS A 272 -23.15 -4.70 -11.21
N ALA A 273 -22.01 -4.27 -10.65
CA ALA A 273 -21.40 -3.00 -11.01
C ALA A 273 -20.70 -3.11 -12.38
N THR A 274 -20.88 -2.08 -13.21
CA THR A 274 -20.22 -1.95 -14.51
C THR A 274 -19.70 -0.54 -14.72
N PHE A 275 -18.63 -0.41 -15.48
CA PHE A 275 -18.07 0.86 -15.90
C PHE A 275 -18.03 0.91 -17.42
N SER A 276 -18.28 2.08 -18.00
CA SER A 276 -18.23 2.28 -19.44
C SER A 276 -17.24 3.36 -19.79
N VAL A 277 -16.34 3.06 -20.73
CA VAL A 277 -15.33 3.99 -21.25
C VAL A 277 -15.48 4.07 -22.76
N CYS A 278 -15.39 5.27 -23.31
CA CYS A 278 -15.23 5.47 -24.74
C CYS A 278 -13.74 5.56 -25.08
N TYR A 279 -13.27 4.62 -25.90
CA TYR A 279 -11.96 4.73 -26.54
C TYR A 279 -12.11 5.42 -27.89
N ARG A 280 -11.22 6.36 -28.20
CA ARG A 280 -11.12 7.05 -29.50
C ARG A 280 -9.67 7.11 -29.94
N ASN A 281 -9.38 6.76 -31.18
CA ASN A 281 -8.06 6.99 -31.76
C ASN A 281 -7.82 8.51 -32.00
N SER A 282 -6.65 8.84 -32.54
CA SER A 282 -6.23 10.22 -32.81
C SER A 282 -7.20 10.96 -33.74
N VAL A 283 -7.64 10.32 -34.83
CA VAL A 283 -8.56 10.87 -35.84
C VAL A 283 -9.95 11.14 -35.25
N SER A 284 -10.56 10.14 -34.60
CA SER A 284 -11.88 10.28 -33.97
C SER A 284 -11.86 11.37 -32.90
N SER A 285 -10.77 11.44 -32.11
CA SER A 285 -10.58 12.50 -31.11
C SER A 285 -10.48 13.90 -31.75
N SER A 286 -9.75 14.03 -32.87
CA SER A 286 -9.60 15.29 -33.60
C SER A 286 -10.92 15.81 -34.18
N GLN A 287 -11.75 14.91 -34.72
CA GLN A 287 -13.08 15.26 -35.24
C GLN A 287 -14.00 15.79 -34.14
N ILE A 288 -14.02 15.13 -32.97
CA ILE A 288 -14.77 15.58 -31.79
C ILE A 288 -14.27 16.94 -31.32
N GLN A 289 -12.95 17.12 -31.20
CA GLN A 289 -12.35 18.38 -30.78
C GLN A 289 -12.69 19.53 -31.75
N SER A 290 -12.62 19.26 -33.05
CA SER A 290 -13.02 20.22 -34.10
C SER A 290 -14.49 20.62 -33.99
N ALA A 291 -15.39 19.68 -33.64
CA ALA A 291 -16.80 20.00 -33.41
C ALA A 291 -16.98 20.93 -32.19
N ILE A 292 -16.24 20.68 -31.10
CA ILE A 292 -16.26 21.52 -29.88
C ILE A 292 -15.73 22.92 -30.19
N ASP A 293 -14.60 23.02 -30.88
CA ASP A 293 -13.93 24.30 -31.14
C ASP A 293 -14.75 25.16 -32.11
N ASN A 294 -15.35 24.56 -33.14
CA ASN A 294 -16.30 25.24 -34.02
C ASN A 294 -17.51 25.79 -33.25
N ALA A 295 -18.11 25.00 -32.35
CA ALA A 295 -19.23 25.44 -31.53
C ALA A 295 -18.86 26.61 -30.59
N LYS A 296 -17.66 26.58 -30.01
CA LYS A 296 -17.13 27.68 -29.19
C LYS A 296 -16.85 28.94 -30.02
N ALA A 297 -16.23 28.79 -31.20
CA ALA A 297 -15.91 29.90 -32.09
C ALA A 297 -17.19 30.63 -32.56
N LEU A 298 -18.23 29.89 -32.94
CA LEU A 298 -19.54 30.44 -33.31
C LEU A 298 -20.21 31.23 -32.18
N LYS A 299 -20.03 30.79 -30.93
CA LYS A 299 -20.58 31.48 -29.75
C LYS A 299 -19.80 32.76 -29.42
N ASN A 300 -18.48 32.73 -29.57
CA ASN A 300 -17.58 33.79 -29.11
C ASN A 300 -17.30 34.86 -30.19
N ASN A 301 -17.42 34.52 -31.47
CA ASN A 301 -17.13 35.44 -32.57
C ASN A 301 -18.22 35.38 -33.66
N LYS A 302 -19.00 36.47 -33.77
CA LYS A 302 -20.06 36.60 -34.78
C LYS A 302 -19.54 36.70 -36.22
N ASN A 303 -18.26 37.01 -36.41
CA ASN A 303 -17.60 37.11 -37.72
C ASN A 303 -16.78 35.85 -38.05
N TYR A 304 -16.95 34.76 -37.29
CA TYR A 304 -16.28 33.49 -37.58
C TYR A 304 -16.75 32.91 -38.91
N ILE A 305 -15.81 32.59 -39.80
CA ILE A 305 -16.10 31.91 -41.06
C ILE A 305 -15.99 30.41 -40.80
N GLU A 306 -17.12 29.70 -40.84
CA GLU A 306 -17.13 28.25 -40.64
C GLU A 306 -16.33 27.52 -41.74
N PRO A 307 -15.49 26.53 -41.38
CA PRO A 307 -14.76 25.69 -42.34
C PRO A 307 -15.70 24.93 -43.29
N ALA A 308 -15.24 24.63 -44.51
CA ALA A 308 -16.05 23.95 -45.53
C ALA A 308 -16.56 22.56 -45.08
N LEU A 309 -15.80 21.88 -44.22
CA LEU A 309 -16.19 20.65 -43.54
C LEU A 309 -16.34 20.93 -42.03
N THR A 310 -17.51 20.66 -41.46
CA THR A 310 -17.72 20.71 -40.02
C THR A 310 -18.40 19.45 -39.53
N TYR A 311 -18.03 19.06 -38.32
CA TYR A 311 -18.57 17.90 -37.63
C TYR A 311 -19.57 18.33 -36.54
N ALA A 312 -20.54 17.47 -36.27
CA ALA A 312 -21.41 17.55 -35.11
C ALA A 312 -20.95 16.55 -34.04
N LEU A 313 -21.17 16.92 -32.78
CA LEU A 313 -21.01 16.01 -31.66
C LEU A 313 -22.02 14.86 -31.76
N PRO A 314 -21.67 13.64 -31.32
CA PRO A 314 -22.61 12.55 -31.19
C PRO A 314 -23.80 12.95 -30.32
N ILE A 315 -25.00 12.50 -30.69
CA ILE A 315 -26.22 12.73 -29.90
C ILE A 315 -26.17 11.82 -28.66
N ASP A 316 -26.54 12.37 -27.49
CA ASP A 316 -26.38 11.75 -26.16
C ASP A 316 -26.91 10.30 -26.05
N ALA A 317 -27.94 9.94 -26.82
CA ALA A 317 -28.51 8.58 -26.86
C ALA A 317 -27.52 7.51 -27.35
N ASN A 318 -26.44 7.89 -28.05
CA ASN A 318 -25.42 7.01 -28.62
C ASN A 318 -24.02 7.34 -28.05
N ALA A 319 -23.84 7.19 -26.74
CA ALA A 319 -22.53 7.38 -26.10
C ALA A 319 -21.44 6.57 -26.82
N CYS A 320 -20.29 7.21 -27.11
CA CYS A 320 -19.19 6.67 -27.90
C CYS A 320 -19.45 6.45 -29.41
N ALA A 321 -20.39 7.17 -30.01
CA ALA A 321 -20.56 7.17 -31.47
C ALA A 321 -19.50 8.02 -32.20
N PRO A 322 -19.28 7.80 -33.51
CA PRO A 322 -18.46 8.69 -34.34
C PRO A 322 -19.03 10.10 -34.40
N ALA A 323 -18.17 11.09 -34.66
CA ALA A 323 -18.61 12.41 -35.06
C ALA A 323 -19.37 12.31 -36.40
N THR A 324 -20.47 13.03 -36.55
CA THR A 324 -21.24 13.05 -37.80
C THR A 324 -20.89 14.29 -38.61
N VAL A 325 -20.90 14.19 -39.94
CA VAL A 325 -20.69 15.36 -40.79
C VAL A 325 -21.92 16.26 -40.69
N LYS A 326 -21.73 17.47 -40.15
CA LYS A 326 -22.78 18.49 -40.04
C LYS A 326 -22.93 19.26 -41.34
N ARG A 327 -21.80 19.61 -41.96
CA ARG A 327 -21.73 20.37 -43.20
C ARG A 327 -20.50 19.94 -43.97
N ASP A 328 -20.66 19.67 -45.25
CA ASP A 328 -19.56 19.47 -46.19
C ASP A 328 -19.91 20.15 -47.51
N ILE A 329 -19.45 21.40 -47.66
CA ILE A 329 -19.63 22.20 -48.88
C ILE A 329 -18.38 22.17 -49.77
N ARG A 330 -17.46 21.23 -49.52
CA ARG A 330 -16.28 21.07 -50.37
C ARG A 330 -16.70 20.70 -51.78
N THR A 331 -16.07 21.33 -52.77
CA THR A 331 -16.18 21.04 -54.18
C THR A 331 -15.70 19.61 -54.49
N ALA A 332 -16.06 19.09 -55.67
CA ALA A 332 -15.60 17.77 -56.11
C ALA A 332 -14.06 17.68 -56.16
N ASP A 333 -13.39 18.76 -56.55
CA ASP A 333 -11.93 18.84 -56.61
C ASP A 333 -11.30 18.86 -55.22
N GLU A 334 -11.85 19.61 -54.26
CA GLU A 334 -11.40 19.60 -52.86
C GLU A 334 -11.53 18.21 -52.23
N LYS A 335 -12.64 17.49 -52.48
CA LYS A 335 -12.82 16.11 -51.98
C LYS A 335 -11.82 15.14 -52.62
N LYS A 336 -11.52 15.32 -53.90
CA LYS A 336 -10.51 14.52 -54.60
C LYS A 336 -9.11 14.80 -54.06
N GLN A 337 -8.81 16.06 -53.71
CA GLN A 337 -7.54 16.44 -53.10
C GLN A 337 -7.41 15.89 -51.68
N ASP A 338 -8.46 15.94 -50.88
CA ASP A 338 -8.52 15.35 -49.54
C ASP A 338 -8.31 13.83 -49.58
N ALA A 339 -8.94 13.14 -50.55
CA ALA A 339 -8.74 11.70 -50.75
C ALA A 339 -7.28 11.35 -51.08
N LYS A 340 -6.60 12.17 -51.88
CA LYS A 340 -5.16 12.01 -52.16
C LYS A 340 -4.30 12.29 -50.93
N GLN A 341 -4.69 13.26 -50.10
CA GLN A 341 -3.99 13.52 -48.84
C GLN A 341 -4.15 12.34 -47.86
N ILE A 342 -5.33 11.73 -47.81
CA ILE A 342 -5.58 10.51 -47.05
C ILE A 342 -4.71 9.36 -47.58
N GLU A 343 -4.66 9.15 -48.89
CA GLU A 343 -3.80 8.13 -49.51
C GLU A 343 -2.31 8.38 -49.18
N PHE A 344 -1.87 9.64 -49.24
CA PHE A 344 -0.53 10.05 -48.81
C PHE A 344 -0.26 9.68 -47.35
N ASN A 345 -1.13 10.10 -46.43
CA ASN A 345 -1.00 9.84 -45.00
C ASN A 345 -0.98 8.32 -44.69
N GLN A 346 -1.82 7.54 -45.37
CA GLN A 346 -1.87 6.07 -45.23
C GLN A 346 -0.56 5.40 -45.66
N MET A 347 0.08 5.85 -46.75
CA MET A 347 1.35 5.28 -47.21
C MET A 347 2.48 5.43 -46.19
N PHE A 348 2.43 6.45 -45.35
CA PHE A 348 3.43 6.74 -44.32
C PHE A 348 2.94 6.38 -42.91
N GLY A 349 1.93 5.50 -42.79
CA GLY A 349 1.53 4.90 -41.52
C GLY A 349 0.74 5.81 -40.58
N GLN A 350 0.29 6.98 -41.04
CA GLN A 350 -0.59 7.83 -40.24
C GLN A 350 -2.00 7.23 -40.16
N GLU A 351 -2.61 7.35 -38.99
CA GLU A 351 -4.01 6.97 -38.82
C GLU A 351 -4.90 7.97 -39.57
N THR A 352 -5.70 7.49 -40.53
CA THR A 352 -6.61 8.35 -41.30
C THR A 352 -8.08 8.06 -41.05
N GLU A 353 -8.40 6.85 -40.59
CA GLU A 353 -9.78 6.44 -40.34
C GLU A 353 -10.17 6.68 -38.88
N PRO A 354 -11.33 7.30 -38.60
CA PRO A 354 -11.82 7.47 -37.24
C PRO A 354 -12.23 6.12 -36.66
N PHE A 355 -11.61 5.76 -35.54
CA PHE A 355 -11.96 4.55 -34.80
C PHE A 355 -12.35 4.91 -33.37
N GLN A 356 -13.47 4.35 -32.93
CA GLN A 356 -13.94 4.44 -31.56
C GLN A 356 -14.61 3.14 -31.13
N LYS A 357 -14.50 2.82 -29.85
CA LYS A 357 -15.11 1.62 -29.29
C LYS A 357 -15.56 1.89 -27.86
N LYS A 358 -16.81 1.51 -27.57
CA LYS A 358 -17.33 1.49 -26.20
C LYS A 358 -16.77 0.26 -25.49
N LEU A 359 -15.96 0.49 -24.47
CA LEU A 359 -15.43 -0.53 -23.57
C LEU A 359 -16.36 -0.63 -22.37
N ILE A 360 -16.82 -1.83 -22.06
CA ILE A 360 -17.63 -2.11 -20.88
C ILE A 360 -16.78 -2.98 -19.97
N PHE A 361 -16.60 -2.53 -18.74
CA PHE A 361 -15.91 -3.26 -17.68
C PHE A 361 -16.95 -3.85 -16.73
N ARG A 362 -16.77 -5.13 -16.38
CA ARG A 362 -17.54 -5.83 -15.35
C ARG A 362 -16.66 -6.07 -14.14
N VAL A 363 -17.23 -5.87 -12.96
CA VAL A 363 -16.48 -6.10 -11.72
C VAL A 363 -16.40 -7.60 -11.44
N VAL A 364 -15.16 -8.10 -11.38
CA VAL A 364 -14.81 -9.50 -11.01
C VAL A 364 -14.05 -9.57 -9.68
N GLY A 365 -13.75 -8.42 -9.08
CA GLY A 365 -13.03 -8.35 -7.82
C GLY A 365 -13.08 -6.95 -7.23
N LEU A 366 -12.68 -6.84 -5.96
CA LEU A 366 -12.65 -5.59 -5.22
C LEU A 366 -11.23 -5.33 -4.73
N SER A 367 -10.75 -4.10 -4.90
CA SER A 367 -9.48 -3.64 -4.34
C SER A 367 -9.71 -2.57 -3.26
N PRO A 368 -8.82 -2.49 -2.25
CA PRO A 368 -8.83 -1.38 -1.30
C PRO A 368 -8.60 -0.06 -2.04
N GLU A 369 -8.95 1.06 -1.40
CA GLU A 369 -8.57 2.37 -1.92
C GLU A 369 -7.04 2.48 -2.02
N GLY A 370 -6.55 3.20 -3.05
CA GLY A 370 -5.12 3.50 -3.18
C GLY A 370 -4.56 4.20 -1.92
N PHE A 371 -3.28 3.97 -1.64
CA PHE A 371 -2.59 4.49 -0.45
C PHE A 371 -2.74 6.01 -0.31
N ASN A 372 -3.29 6.48 0.81
CA ASN A 372 -3.36 7.89 1.17
C ASN A 372 -2.42 8.17 2.36
N ALA A 373 -1.27 8.78 2.08
CA ALA A 373 -0.25 9.13 3.07
C ALA A 373 -0.75 10.09 4.17
N GLY A 374 -1.89 10.78 3.98
CA GLY A 374 -2.46 11.69 4.96
C GLY A 374 -3.04 11.04 6.22
N ASN A 375 -3.24 9.72 6.23
CA ASN A 375 -3.84 8.98 7.36
C ASN A 375 -2.84 8.54 8.44
N MET A 376 -1.55 8.92 8.36
CA MET A 376 -0.49 8.44 9.27
C MET A 376 -0.58 8.95 10.72
N SER A 377 -1.50 9.85 11.06
CA SER A 377 -1.55 10.55 12.35
C SER A 377 -2.36 9.86 13.46
N ASN A 378 -3.06 8.75 13.17
CA ASN A 378 -3.84 8.01 14.18
C ASN A 378 -3.45 6.52 14.23
N ILE A 379 -3.78 5.85 15.35
CA ILE A 379 -3.47 4.43 15.59
C ILE A 379 -4.09 3.54 14.49
N GLY A 380 -5.26 3.92 13.96
CA GLY A 380 -5.88 3.27 12.80
C GLY A 380 -4.98 3.33 11.56
N GLY A 381 -4.35 4.47 11.27
CA GLY A 381 -3.36 4.67 10.20
C GLY A 381 -2.09 3.85 10.36
N LEU A 382 -1.63 3.65 11.60
CA LEU A 382 -0.51 2.76 11.90
C LEU A 382 -0.87 1.29 11.61
N ILE A 383 -2.05 0.85 12.05
CA ILE A 383 -2.57 -0.50 11.76
C ILE A 383 -2.76 -0.67 10.26
N LEU A 384 -3.36 0.32 9.57
CA LEU A 384 -3.56 0.34 8.12
C LEU A 384 -2.24 0.16 7.38
N ASN A 385 -1.16 0.82 7.81
CA ASN A 385 0.16 0.58 7.22
C ASN A 385 0.58 -0.88 7.41
N ILE A 386 0.60 -1.39 8.64
CA ILE A 386 1.10 -2.75 8.94
C ILE A 386 0.27 -3.85 8.26
N THR A 387 -1.05 -3.66 8.14
CA THR A 387 -1.96 -4.65 7.56
C THR A 387 -2.20 -4.45 6.06
N SER A 388 -1.82 -3.31 5.47
CA SER A 388 -2.12 -2.99 4.08
C SER A 388 -1.58 -4.05 3.11
N THR A 389 -2.50 -4.59 2.32
CA THR A 389 -2.21 -5.28 1.07
C THR A 389 -2.55 -4.34 -0.07
N ASN A 390 -1.57 -4.00 -0.90
CA ASN A 390 -1.76 -3.09 -2.03
C ASN A 390 -1.32 -3.77 -3.32
N LEU A 391 -2.15 -3.71 -4.36
CA LEU A 391 -1.85 -4.24 -5.68
C LEU A 391 -1.03 -3.27 -6.57
N MET A 392 -0.42 -2.22 -6.00
CA MET A 392 0.28 -1.12 -6.68
C MET A 392 -0.59 -0.26 -7.63
N SER A 393 -1.59 -0.84 -8.28
CA SER A 393 -2.58 -0.19 -9.13
C SER A 393 -4.00 -0.35 -8.56
N SER A 394 -4.84 0.65 -8.79
CA SER A 394 -6.23 0.66 -8.32
C SER A 394 -7.18 -0.12 -9.24
N TRP A 395 -6.80 -0.32 -10.50
CA TRP A 395 -7.63 -0.97 -11.53
C TRP A 395 -6.83 -2.09 -12.19
N ILE A 396 -7.31 -3.33 -12.04
CA ILE A 396 -6.55 -4.50 -12.50
C ILE A 396 -7.45 -5.45 -13.29
N VAL A 397 -6.99 -5.84 -14.46
CA VAL A 397 -7.62 -6.83 -15.32
C VAL A 397 -6.93 -8.18 -15.09
N PRO A 398 -7.63 -9.19 -14.53
CA PRO A 398 -7.08 -10.53 -14.39
C PRO A 398 -6.84 -11.16 -15.78
N GLN A 399 -5.59 -11.49 -16.08
CA GLN A 399 -5.17 -11.82 -17.44
C GLN A 399 -5.91 -13.04 -18.00
N LYS A 400 -5.99 -14.13 -17.24
CA LYS A 400 -6.68 -15.35 -17.69
C LYS A 400 -8.17 -15.15 -17.92
N LEU A 401 -8.85 -14.32 -17.12
CA LEU A 401 -10.26 -13.98 -17.37
C LEU A 401 -10.43 -13.14 -18.63
N PHE A 402 -9.49 -12.24 -18.92
CA PHE A 402 -9.47 -11.44 -20.13
C PHE A 402 -9.20 -12.29 -21.37
N ASP A 403 -8.22 -13.19 -21.29
CA ASP A 403 -7.89 -14.11 -22.38
C ASP A 403 -9.00 -15.12 -22.67
N ALA A 404 -9.81 -15.46 -21.66
CA ALA A 404 -10.99 -16.31 -21.82
C ALA A 404 -12.22 -15.59 -22.43
N MET A 405 -12.16 -14.28 -22.69
CA MET A 405 -13.27 -13.55 -23.29
C MET A 405 -13.49 -13.98 -24.76
N PRO A 406 -14.74 -14.15 -25.21
CA PRO A 406 -15.03 -14.58 -26.58
C PRO A 406 -14.60 -13.56 -27.65
N ASN A 407 -14.56 -12.27 -27.30
CA ASN A 407 -14.22 -11.15 -28.16
C ASN A 407 -12.82 -10.54 -27.84
N ASN A 408 -11.94 -11.30 -27.17
CA ASN A 408 -10.63 -10.80 -26.76
C ASN A 408 -9.77 -10.29 -27.93
N ALA A 409 -9.93 -10.85 -29.13
CA ALA A 409 -9.22 -10.48 -30.34
C ALA A 409 -9.60 -9.07 -30.81
N ASP A 410 -10.87 -8.70 -30.65
CA ASP A 410 -11.35 -7.35 -31.01
C ASP A 410 -10.89 -6.27 -30.02
N LEU A 411 -10.17 -6.66 -28.97
CA LEU A 411 -9.62 -5.81 -27.92
C LEU A 411 -8.08 -5.80 -27.94
N ASN A 412 -7.45 -6.30 -29.01
CA ASN A 412 -5.99 -6.28 -29.12
C ASN A 412 -5.40 -4.86 -28.99
N PHE A 413 -6.11 -3.82 -29.44
CA PHE A 413 -5.66 -2.42 -29.37
C PHE A 413 -5.46 -1.86 -27.95
N ILE A 414 -5.99 -2.54 -26.93
CA ILE A 414 -5.80 -2.20 -25.51
C ILE A 414 -4.86 -3.17 -24.78
N LYS A 415 -4.31 -4.18 -25.47
CA LYS A 415 -3.32 -5.11 -24.87
C LYS A 415 -1.96 -4.43 -24.75
N PRO A 416 -1.18 -4.76 -23.71
CA PRO A 416 0.21 -4.32 -23.60
C PRO A 416 1.01 -4.72 -24.85
N GLY A 417 1.84 -3.80 -25.38
CA GLY A 417 2.71 -4.06 -26.53
C GLY A 417 2.05 -4.05 -27.91
N TYR A 418 0.73 -3.82 -28.03
CA TYR A 418 0.04 -3.86 -29.34
C TYR A 418 0.58 -2.88 -30.38
N ASN A 419 0.99 -1.68 -29.96
CA ASN A 419 1.48 -0.65 -30.87
C ASN A 419 2.99 -0.72 -31.13
N SER A 420 3.69 -1.73 -30.59
CA SER A 420 5.16 -1.81 -30.60
C SER A 420 5.80 -1.75 -32.00
N ASP A 421 5.06 -2.12 -33.05
CA ASP A 421 5.52 -2.08 -34.43
C ASP A 421 5.24 -0.77 -35.18
N LYS A 422 4.49 0.17 -34.58
CA LYS A 422 4.19 1.48 -35.20
C LYS A 422 5.36 2.45 -35.00
N LEU A 423 5.73 3.14 -36.08
CA LEU A 423 6.86 4.08 -36.14
C LEU A 423 6.76 5.26 -35.16
N ASP A 424 5.55 5.78 -34.96
CA ASP A 424 5.27 6.90 -34.05
C ASP A 424 5.10 6.46 -32.58
N TYR A 425 5.33 5.19 -32.29
CA TYR A 425 5.15 4.62 -30.96
C TYR A 425 6.46 4.04 -30.45
N PHE A 426 6.91 4.56 -29.31
CA PHE A 426 8.06 4.02 -28.61
C PHE A 426 7.61 2.97 -27.59
N ASP A 427 8.01 1.72 -27.82
CA ASP A 427 7.71 0.62 -26.91
C ASP A 427 8.62 0.64 -25.69
N TYR A 428 8.12 1.23 -24.61
CA TYR A 428 8.84 1.30 -23.34
C TYR A 428 9.14 -0.07 -22.71
N SER A 429 8.48 -1.16 -23.14
CA SER A 429 8.80 -2.50 -22.65
C SER A 429 10.22 -2.96 -23.03
N GLN A 430 10.83 -2.31 -24.03
CA GLN A 430 12.25 -2.52 -24.37
C GLN A 430 13.20 -1.76 -23.44
N MET A 431 12.72 -0.71 -22.77
CA MET A 431 13.49 0.06 -21.81
C MET A 431 13.35 -0.46 -20.40
N TYR A 432 12.21 -1.02 -20.01
CA TYR A 432 12.05 -1.64 -18.71
C TYR A 432 11.11 -2.84 -18.73
N LYS A 433 11.35 -3.78 -17.81
CA LYS A 433 10.47 -4.90 -17.52
C LYS A 433 10.26 -4.97 -16.02
N SER A 434 9.06 -5.37 -15.61
CA SER A 434 8.68 -5.57 -14.21
C SER A 434 8.03 -6.93 -14.03
N GLU A 435 8.41 -7.62 -12.97
CA GLU A 435 7.89 -8.92 -12.58
C GLU A 435 7.58 -8.95 -11.09
N ILE A 436 6.64 -9.80 -10.70
CA ILE A 436 6.38 -10.14 -9.31
C ILE A 436 6.95 -11.52 -9.06
N VAL A 437 7.91 -11.62 -8.15
CA VAL A 437 8.58 -12.87 -7.77
C VAL A 437 8.00 -13.35 -6.43
N GLU A 438 7.47 -14.56 -6.41
CA GLU A 438 7.03 -15.25 -5.19
C GLU A 438 8.15 -16.12 -4.62
N PHE A 439 8.36 -16.06 -3.31
CA PHE A 439 9.32 -16.88 -2.56
C PHE A 439 8.59 -17.88 -1.66
N GLY A 440 9.25 -19.01 -1.38
CA GLY A 440 8.73 -20.03 -0.47
C GLY A 440 8.78 -19.63 1.00
N GLY A 441 9.70 -18.73 1.36
CA GLY A 441 9.92 -18.28 2.73
C GLY A 441 10.30 -16.80 2.83
N ILE A 442 10.15 -16.27 4.04
CA ILE A 442 10.45 -14.87 4.36
C ILE A 442 11.95 -14.57 4.29
N ASP A 443 12.80 -15.54 4.63
CA ASP A 443 14.25 -15.34 4.67
C ASP A 443 14.84 -15.22 3.26
N GLU A 444 14.34 -16.00 2.29
CA GLU A 444 14.71 -15.88 0.88
C GLU A 444 14.27 -14.52 0.32
N LEU A 445 13.04 -14.10 0.60
CA LEU A 445 12.52 -12.80 0.20
C LEU A 445 13.36 -11.65 0.79
N LYS A 446 13.65 -11.69 2.09
CA LYS A 446 14.49 -10.67 2.75
C LYS A 446 15.88 -10.62 2.13
N ASN A 447 16.50 -11.77 1.91
CA ASN A 447 17.81 -11.85 1.28
C ASN A 447 17.80 -11.25 -0.13
N PHE A 448 16.75 -11.54 -0.92
CA PHE A 448 16.59 -10.97 -2.25
C PHE A 448 16.48 -9.45 -2.20
N VAL A 449 15.56 -8.90 -1.41
CA VAL A 449 15.32 -7.46 -1.32
C VAL A 449 16.52 -6.71 -0.73
N VAL A 450 17.18 -7.26 0.30
CA VAL A 450 18.34 -6.60 0.94
C VAL A 450 19.59 -6.63 0.06
N LYS A 451 19.83 -7.72 -0.69
CA LYS A 451 21.04 -7.85 -1.51
C LYS A 451 20.91 -7.24 -2.89
N GLU A 452 19.71 -7.30 -3.49
CA GLU A 452 19.48 -6.81 -4.84
C GLU A 452 18.74 -5.47 -4.88
N GLY A 453 17.97 -5.14 -3.84
CA GLY A 453 17.37 -3.82 -3.68
C GLY A 453 18.38 -2.74 -3.29
N CYS A 454 17.91 -1.50 -3.22
CA CYS A 454 18.71 -0.35 -2.84
C CYS A 454 17.90 0.61 -1.98
N ASP A 455 18.58 1.50 -1.26
CA ASP A 455 17.95 2.43 -0.32
C ASP A 455 17.24 3.62 -0.99
N ASN A 456 17.46 3.84 -2.30
CA ASN A 456 16.91 4.98 -3.06
C ASN A 456 15.90 4.53 -4.12
N PHE A 457 14.99 5.44 -4.52
CA PHE A 457 13.99 5.19 -5.56
C PHE A 457 14.59 4.75 -6.92
N TYR A 458 15.86 5.08 -7.19
CA TYR A 458 16.61 4.68 -8.36
C TYR A 458 17.89 3.97 -7.91
N CYS A 459 18.03 2.66 -8.19
CA CYS A 459 19.30 1.98 -7.93
C CYS A 459 20.30 2.29 -9.04
N ASP A 460 21.59 2.30 -8.67
CA ASP A 460 22.67 2.17 -9.65
C ASP A 460 22.54 0.84 -10.39
N GLY A 461 22.73 0.87 -11.71
CA GLY A 461 22.65 -0.32 -12.56
C GLY A 461 21.24 -0.74 -12.97
N GLY A 462 20.26 0.17 -12.90
CA GLY A 462 18.97 0.01 -13.59
C GLY A 462 17.95 -0.92 -12.93
N LYS A 463 18.31 -1.63 -11.87
CA LYS A 463 17.38 -2.49 -11.12
C LYS A 463 16.59 -1.69 -10.08
N THR A 464 15.39 -2.16 -9.75
CA THR A 464 14.54 -1.58 -8.71
C THR A 464 13.75 -2.71 -8.06
N ILE A 465 14.02 -3.00 -6.79
CA ILE A 465 13.44 -4.16 -6.09
C ILE A 465 12.84 -3.74 -4.76
N TYR A 466 11.56 -4.06 -4.56
CA TYR A 466 10.83 -3.74 -3.33
C TYR A 466 9.88 -4.87 -2.95
N TYR A 467 9.45 -4.90 -1.68
CA TYR A 467 8.38 -5.78 -1.23
C TYR A 467 7.07 -5.47 -1.99
N PHE A 468 6.37 -6.52 -2.43
CA PHE A 468 5.09 -6.40 -3.11
C PHE A 468 3.93 -6.89 -2.24
N GLY A 469 2.82 -6.18 -2.29
CA GLY A 469 1.54 -6.68 -1.78
C GLY A 469 1.40 -6.77 -0.27
N ASN A 470 2.43 -6.49 0.53
CA ASN A 470 2.40 -6.85 1.95
C ASN A 470 3.49 -6.19 2.83
N ASN A 471 3.10 -5.82 4.05
CA ASN A 471 4.00 -5.44 5.14
C ASN A 471 4.25 -6.55 6.18
N SER A 472 3.76 -7.78 5.96
CA SER A 472 3.96 -8.91 6.90
C SER A 472 5.43 -9.26 7.12
N VAL A 473 6.28 -8.96 6.14
CA VAL A 473 7.74 -9.09 6.27
C VAL A 473 8.26 -8.28 7.46
N LEU A 474 7.58 -7.17 7.76
CA LEU A 474 7.86 -6.30 8.90
C LEU A 474 7.27 -6.82 10.21
N ILE A 475 6.32 -7.77 10.24
CA ILE A 475 5.70 -8.21 11.52
C ILE A 475 6.75 -8.83 12.46
N GLY A 476 7.68 -9.63 11.91
CA GLY A 476 8.79 -10.17 12.69
C GLY A 476 9.68 -9.06 13.27
N GLU A 477 10.02 -8.07 12.44
CA GLU A 477 10.87 -6.93 12.84
C GLU A 477 10.17 -6.02 13.85
N ILE A 478 8.87 -5.76 13.67
CA ILE A 478 8.02 -5.02 14.61
C ILE A 478 8.01 -5.73 15.95
N LYS A 479 7.92 -7.07 15.98
CA LYS A 479 7.92 -7.83 17.23
C LYS A 479 9.26 -7.70 17.96
N ASP A 480 10.37 -7.84 17.24
CA ASP A 480 11.72 -7.73 17.83
C ASP A 480 12.00 -6.30 18.31
N GLN A 481 11.61 -5.31 17.53
CA GLN A 481 11.75 -3.90 17.88
C GLN A 481 10.84 -3.52 19.05
N ALA A 482 9.60 -4.01 19.09
CA ALA A 482 8.70 -3.83 20.22
C ALA A 482 9.26 -4.49 21.49
N ALA A 483 9.81 -5.70 21.42
CA ALA A 483 10.49 -6.35 22.55
C ALA A 483 11.62 -5.47 23.11
N LYS A 484 12.44 -4.89 22.22
CA LYS A 484 13.55 -4.01 22.60
C LYS A 484 13.04 -2.75 23.33
N TYR A 485 12.07 -2.04 22.76
CA TYR A 485 11.52 -0.82 23.38
C TYR A 485 10.74 -1.09 24.67
N LEU A 486 9.92 -2.14 24.70
CA LEU A 486 9.24 -2.58 25.92
C LEU A 486 10.25 -2.97 27.00
N GLY A 487 11.38 -3.60 26.61
CA GLY A 487 12.49 -3.88 27.52
C GLY A 487 13.10 -2.62 28.14
N TYR A 488 13.36 -1.58 27.35
CA TYR A 488 13.85 -0.30 27.87
C TYR A 488 12.83 0.37 28.80
N ALA A 489 11.55 0.39 28.43
CA ALA A 489 10.48 0.90 29.28
C ALA A 489 10.38 0.11 30.60
N ALA A 490 10.52 -1.21 30.55
CA ALA A 490 10.52 -2.07 31.73
C ALA A 490 11.66 -1.75 32.69
N LEU A 491 12.85 -1.49 32.15
CA LEU A 491 13.99 -1.10 32.97
C LEU A 491 13.71 0.22 33.70
N VAL A 492 13.25 1.25 32.99
CA VAL A 492 12.94 2.57 33.57
C VAL A 492 11.87 2.45 34.67
N ILE A 493 10.77 1.73 34.37
CA ILE A 493 9.68 1.52 35.33
C ILE A 493 10.15 0.73 36.55
N THR A 494 11.01 -0.28 36.34
CA THR A 494 11.59 -1.05 37.44
C THR A 494 12.45 -0.18 38.35
N VAL A 495 13.28 0.73 37.80
CA VAL A 495 14.08 1.67 38.60
C VAL A 495 13.19 2.57 39.43
N ILE A 496 12.13 3.13 38.84
CA ILE A 496 11.15 3.96 39.57
C ILE A 496 10.48 3.15 40.68
N ALA A 497 10.04 1.92 40.37
CA ALA A 497 9.42 1.03 41.34
C ALA A 497 10.37 0.66 42.49
N VAL A 498 11.65 0.42 42.20
CA VAL A 498 12.69 0.17 43.23
C VAL A 498 12.80 1.35 44.19
N ILE A 499 12.81 2.59 43.69
CA ILE A 499 12.90 3.80 44.53
C ILE A 499 11.65 3.94 45.42
N ILE A 500 10.47 3.71 44.86
CA ILE A 500 9.19 3.75 45.59
C ILE A 500 9.16 2.67 46.68
N LEU A 501 9.49 1.43 46.32
CA LEU A 501 9.52 0.29 47.24
C LEU A 501 10.60 0.48 48.32
N MET A 502 11.78 0.97 47.97
CA MET A 502 12.84 1.28 48.93
C MET A 502 12.38 2.31 49.96
N SER A 503 11.73 3.39 49.52
CA SER A 503 11.20 4.43 50.39
C SER A 503 10.13 3.89 51.33
N MET A 504 9.21 3.07 50.81
CA MET A 504 8.10 2.51 51.58
C MET A 504 8.53 1.42 52.54
N ILE A 505 9.33 0.44 52.09
CA ILE A 505 9.90 -0.62 52.92
C ILE A 505 10.78 -0.01 54.01
N GLY A 506 11.59 1.01 53.68
CA GLY A 506 12.40 1.70 54.67
C GLY A 506 11.60 2.35 55.78
N ARG A 507 10.46 2.99 55.44
CA ARG A 507 9.51 3.49 56.45
C ARG A 507 8.88 2.35 57.27
N VAL A 508 8.48 1.25 56.63
CA VAL A 508 7.90 0.09 57.35
C VAL A 508 8.90 -0.51 58.34
N ILE A 509 10.17 -0.64 57.97
CA ILE A 509 11.21 -1.13 58.88
C ILE A 509 11.45 -0.13 60.01
N SER A 510 11.48 1.18 59.71
CA SER A 510 11.69 2.23 60.71
C SER A 510 10.60 2.22 61.78
N ASP A 511 9.35 2.15 61.37
CA ASP A 511 8.22 2.18 62.30
C ASP A 511 8.04 0.86 63.07
N SER A 512 8.63 -0.24 62.60
CA SER A 512 8.63 -1.54 63.28
C SER A 512 9.91 -1.79 64.08
N ARG A 513 10.69 -0.74 64.39
CA ARG A 513 11.93 -0.87 65.19
C ARG A 513 11.69 -1.44 66.58
N ARG A 514 10.68 -0.94 67.30
CA ARG A 514 10.31 -1.45 68.63
C ARG A 514 9.95 -2.94 68.60
N GLU A 515 9.12 -3.35 67.65
CA GLU A 515 8.77 -4.77 67.44
C GLU A 515 10.02 -5.63 67.18
N THR A 516 10.95 -5.11 66.36
CA THR A 516 12.20 -5.79 66.04
C THR A 516 13.11 -5.93 67.27
N ALA A 517 13.17 -4.91 68.12
CA ALA A 517 13.93 -4.95 69.37
C ALA A 517 13.35 -5.97 70.37
N VAL A 518 12.02 -6.06 70.47
CA VAL A 518 11.34 -7.09 71.27
C VAL A 518 11.67 -8.50 70.77
N PHE A 519 11.63 -8.75 69.45
CA PHE A 519 12.03 -10.05 68.90
C PHE A 519 13.50 -10.39 69.20
N ARG A 520 14.39 -9.41 69.18
CA ARG A 520 15.81 -9.60 69.56
C ARG A 520 15.98 -9.87 71.06
N ALA A 521 15.19 -9.22 71.91
CA ALA A 521 15.21 -9.43 73.36
C ALA A 521 14.73 -10.84 73.76
N ILE A 522 13.80 -11.41 72.98
CA ILE A 522 13.29 -12.79 73.16
C ILE A 522 14.24 -13.84 72.54
N GLY A 523 15.33 -13.43 71.89
CA GLY A 523 16.40 -14.32 71.40
C GLY A 523 16.43 -14.56 69.89
N ALA A 524 15.67 -13.80 69.08
CA ALA A 524 15.75 -13.92 67.62
C ALA A 524 17.12 -13.46 67.07
N ARG A 525 17.69 -14.24 66.14
CA ARG A 525 18.96 -13.87 65.48
C ARG A 525 18.72 -12.81 64.40
N ARG A 526 19.77 -12.10 64.00
CA ARG A 526 19.72 -11.15 62.86
C ARG A 526 19.27 -11.82 61.55
N SER A 527 19.56 -13.11 61.37
CA SER A 527 19.07 -13.91 60.24
C SER A 527 17.56 -14.13 60.27
N ASP A 528 16.98 -14.35 61.45
CA ASP A 528 15.53 -14.57 61.60
C ASP A 528 14.75 -13.29 61.27
N ILE A 529 15.28 -12.12 61.65
CA ILE A 529 14.68 -10.81 61.30
C ILE A 529 14.75 -10.55 59.80
N ARG A 530 15.89 -10.87 59.16
CA ARG A 530 16.03 -10.76 57.70
C ARG A 530 15.01 -11.65 56.98
N LEU A 531 14.76 -12.86 57.49
CA LEU A 531 13.78 -13.79 56.94
C LEU A 531 12.35 -13.22 56.99
N ILE A 532 11.92 -12.63 58.12
CA ILE A 532 10.59 -12.01 58.25
C ILE A 532 10.38 -10.92 57.19
N TYR A 533 11.34 -10.00 57.06
CA TYR A 533 11.21 -8.92 56.08
C TYR A 533 11.34 -9.43 54.64
N PHE A 534 12.13 -10.47 54.39
CA PHE A 534 12.24 -11.10 53.07
C PHE A 534 10.90 -11.71 52.65
N SER A 535 10.26 -12.48 53.55
CA SER A 535 8.92 -13.03 53.33
C SER A 535 7.87 -11.93 53.13
N TYR A 536 7.96 -10.82 53.88
CA TYR A 536 7.09 -9.66 53.69
C TYR A 536 7.24 -9.05 52.29
N THR A 537 8.47 -8.77 51.86
CA THR A 537 8.74 -8.19 50.53
C THR A 537 8.29 -9.13 49.42
N LEU A 538 8.54 -10.44 49.54
CA LEU A 538 8.10 -11.43 48.56
C LEU A 538 6.56 -11.43 48.42
N MET A 539 5.83 -11.48 49.53
CA MET A 539 4.36 -11.41 49.50
C MET A 539 3.86 -10.10 48.90
N LEU A 540 4.47 -8.98 49.29
CA LEU A 540 4.10 -7.66 48.74
C LEU A 540 4.32 -7.61 47.23
N SER A 541 5.47 -8.08 46.73
CA SER A 541 5.76 -8.12 45.30
C SER A 541 4.84 -9.05 44.52
N ILE A 542 4.46 -10.21 45.08
CA ILE A 542 3.48 -11.11 44.47
C ILE A 542 2.11 -10.43 44.38
N ILE A 543 1.66 -9.76 45.45
CA ILE A 543 0.40 -9.00 45.44
C ILE A 543 0.45 -7.91 44.37
N VAL A 544 1.55 -7.13 44.29
CA VAL A 544 1.74 -6.12 43.25
C VAL A 544 1.66 -6.77 41.88
N ALA A 545 2.37 -7.87 41.62
CA ALA A 545 2.34 -8.53 40.32
C ALA A 545 0.93 -8.97 39.91
N ILE A 546 0.16 -9.59 40.83
CA ILE A 546 -1.21 -10.04 40.58
C ILE A 546 -2.15 -8.85 40.32
N VAL A 547 -2.09 -7.82 41.16
CA VAL A 547 -2.94 -6.62 41.01
C VAL A 547 -2.58 -5.87 39.73
N SER A 548 -1.29 -5.76 39.40
CA SER A 548 -0.82 -5.14 38.14
C SER A 548 -1.34 -5.88 36.92
N LEU A 549 -1.28 -7.22 36.93
CA LEU A 549 -1.81 -8.04 35.84
C LEU A 549 -3.32 -7.82 35.68
N GLY A 550 -4.06 -7.78 36.80
CA GLY A 550 -5.49 -7.50 36.79
C GLY A 550 -5.85 -6.11 36.26
N ILE A 551 -5.12 -5.08 36.69
CA ILE A 551 -5.28 -3.70 36.18
C ILE A 551 -4.95 -3.65 34.68
N GLY A 552 -3.84 -4.26 34.26
CA GLY A 552 -3.42 -4.28 32.87
C GLY A 552 -4.43 -4.99 31.96
N TYR A 553 -4.96 -6.13 32.42
CA TYR A 553 -6.00 -6.87 31.70
C TYR A 553 -7.32 -6.09 31.62
N ALA A 554 -7.75 -5.47 32.72
CA ALA A 554 -8.96 -4.64 32.72
C ALA A 554 -8.81 -3.40 31.81
N ALA A 555 -7.64 -2.76 31.83
CA ALA A 555 -7.35 -1.62 30.98
C ALA A 555 -7.35 -1.99 29.49
N ILE A 556 -6.75 -3.12 29.10
CA ILE A 556 -6.78 -3.53 27.69
C ILE A 556 -8.18 -3.93 27.23
N GLN A 557 -8.98 -4.58 28.07
CA GLN A 557 -10.38 -4.88 27.74
C GLN A 557 -11.22 -3.60 27.52
N TRP A 558 -10.98 -2.57 28.35
CA TRP A 558 -11.61 -1.27 28.15
C TRP A 558 -11.18 -0.61 26.84
N ILE A 559 -9.88 -0.60 26.54
CA ILE A 559 -9.34 -0.08 25.26
C ILE A 559 -9.92 -0.85 24.07
N ASP A 560 -9.94 -2.17 24.13
CA ASP A 560 -10.47 -3.05 23.09
C ASP A 560 -11.94 -2.71 22.80
N SER A 561 -12.77 -2.53 23.83
CA SER A 561 -14.19 -2.20 23.66
C SER A 561 -14.46 -0.87 22.93
N ILE A 562 -13.52 0.08 23.00
CA ILE A 562 -13.65 1.41 22.38
C ILE A 562 -13.06 1.43 20.96
N ILE A 563 -11.92 0.75 20.76
CA ILE A 563 -11.12 0.90 19.52
C ILE A 563 -11.32 -0.29 18.56
N SER A 564 -11.63 -1.49 19.06
CA SER A 564 -11.83 -2.71 18.25
C SER A 564 -12.86 -2.54 17.12
N PRO A 565 -14.02 -1.88 17.30
CA PRO A 565 -15.02 -1.77 16.24
C PRO A 565 -14.49 -1.06 14.99
N ASP A 566 -13.84 0.09 15.17
CA ASP A 566 -13.27 0.85 14.05
C ASP A 566 -12.07 0.13 13.43
N ALA A 567 -11.20 -0.48 14.25
CA ALA A 567 -10.08 -1.28 13.75
C ALA A 567 -10.55 -2.49 12.92
N THR A 568 -11.67 -3.10 13.31
CA THR A 568 -12.30 -4.22 12.57
C THR A 568 -12.79 -3.76 11.19
N VAL A 569 -13.46 -2.60 11.11
CA VAL A 569 -13.88 -2.01 9.83
C VAL A 569 -12.68 -1.79 8.92
N GLN A 570 -11.62 -1.14 9.42
CA GLN A 570 -10.42 -0.86 8.62
C GLN A 570 -9.74 -2.15 8.15
N SER A 571 -9.68 -3.17 9.01
CA SER A 571 -9.08 -4.46 8.66
C SER A 571 -9.84 -5.18 7.54
N HIS A 572 -11.18 -5.07 7.53
CA HIS A 572 -12.01 -5.60 6.46
C HIS A 572 -11.98 -4.76 5.18
N LEU A 573 -11.74 -3.45 5.25
CA LEU A 573 -11.56 -2.61 4.06
C LEU A 573 -10.25 -2.92 3.33
N ILE A 574 -9.21 -3.31 4.07
CA ILE A 574 -7.97 -3.80 3.49
C ILE A 574 -8.12 -5.25 3.02
N ASN A 575 -8.61 -6.13 3.89
CA ASN A 575 -8.80 -7.55 3.59
C ASN A 575 -10.26 -7.79 3.21
N ILE A 576 -10.60 -7.38 1.98
CA ILE A 576 -11.98 -7.26 1.51
C ILE A 576 -12.72 -8.58 1.57
N PHE A 577 -12.08 -9.73 1.40
CA PHE A 577 -12.75 -11.03 1.45
C PHE A 577 -12.44 -11.84 2.73
N ALA A 578 -11.92 -11.18 3.77
CA ALA A 578 -11.79 -11.81 5.09
C ALA A 578 -13.18 -12.19 5.65
N ASP A 579 -13.24 -13.32 6.35
CA ASP A 579 -14.46 -13.85 7.00
C ASP A 579 -15.13 -12.77 7.86
N ASP A 580 -16.41 -12.49 7.58
CA ASP A 580 -17.27 -11.51 8.25
C ASP A 580 -17.27 -11.63 9.79
N ASN A 581 -16.95 -12.81 10.34
CA ASN A 581 -16.94 -13.05 11.79
C ASN A 581 -15.61 -12.64 12.45
N LEU A 582 -14.57 -12.33 11.68
CA LEU A 582 -13.29 -11.90 12.22
C LEU A 582 -13.42 -10.52 12.85
N LYS A 583 -12.85 -10.38 14.04
CA LYS A 583 -12.80 -9.13 14.79
C LYS A 583 -11.36 -8.80 15.11
N PHE A 584 -11.00 -7.53 14.97
CA PHE A 584 -9.67 -7.07 15.37
C PHE A 584 -9.66 -6.89 16.88
N SER A 585 -8.84 -7.66 17.60
CA SER A 585 -8.71 -7.55 19.04
C SER A 585 -7.31 -7.07 19.44
N PHE A 586 -7.28 -6.14 20.38
CA PHE A 586 -6.07 -5.67 21.03
C PHE A 586 -5.66 -6.55 22.22
N VAL A 587 -6.41 -7.61 22.53
CA VAL A 587 -6.11 -8.51 23.63
C VAL A 587 -5.33 -9.72 23.11
N GLY A 588 -4.01 -9.77 23.34
CA GLY A 588 -3.17 -10.92 22.99
C GLY A 588 -2.23 -11.35 24.12
N PHE A 589 -1.84 -12.63 24.18
CA PHE A 589 -1.09 -13.17 25.31
C PHE A 589 0.36 -13.52 24.96
N TRP A 590 1.29 -12.64 25.31
CA TRP A 590 2.73 -12.90 25.18
C TRP A 590 3.31 -13.43 26.49
N TRP A 591 3.15 -14.73 26.74
CA TRP A 591 3.49 -15.34 28.04
C TRP A 591 4.92 -15.09 28.51
N GLN A 592 5.90 -15.09 27.61
CA GLN A 592 7.30 -14.83 27.96
C GLN A 592 7.51 -13.39 28.47
N ALA A 593 6.93 -12.39 27.80
CA ALA A 593 7.05 -10.99 28.21
C ALA A 593 6.27 -10.72 29.52
N LEU A 594 5.06 -11.29 29.65
CA LEU A 594 4.25 -11.19 30.87
C LEU A 594 4.98 -11.80 32.08
N ALA A 595 5.57 -12.99 31.91
CA ALA A 595 6.37 -13.63 32.96
C ALA A 595 7.61 -12.81 33.31
N SER A 596 8.28 -12.23 32.31
CA SER A 596 9.46 -11.38 32.52
C SER A 596 9.13 -10.14 33.37
N ILE A 597 7.99 -9.48 33.11
CA ILE A 597 7.53 -8.35 33.93
C ILE A 597 7.24 -8.81 35.37
N ALA A 598 6.55 -9.94 35.56
CA ALA A 598 6.27 -10.46 36.89
C ALA A 598 7.55 -10.76 37.68
N VAL A 599 8.58 -11.31 37.02
CA VAL A 599 9.90 -11.53 37.62
C VAL A 599 10.57 -10.19 37.97
N LEU A 600 10.51 -9.19 37.09
CA LEU A 600 11.07 -7.85 37.35
C LEU A 600 10.42 -7.17 38.56
N VAL A 601 9.11 -7.35 38.78
CA VAL A 601 8.41 -6.85 39.99
C VAL A 601 9.00 -7.46 41.25
N ILE A 602 9.26 -8.78 41.24
CA ILE A 602 9.83 -9.50 42.38
C ILE A 602 11.28 -9.08 42.62
N VAL A 603 12.10 -9.07 41.57
CA VAL A 603 13.51 -8.63 41.66
C VAL A 603 13.60 -7.18 42.13
N GLY A 604 12.79 -6.27 41.57
CA GLY A 604 12.73 -4.87 41.97
C GLY A 604 12.34 -4.70 43.45
N GLY A 605 11.40 -5.51 43.95
CA GLY A 605 11.06 -5.53 45.37
C GLY A 605 12.23 -5.92 46.26
N PHE A 606 12.96 -6.98 45.89
CA PHE A 606 14.15 -7.39 46.63
C PHE A 606 15.26 -6.35 46.59
N VAL A 607 15.55 -5.78 45.42
CA VAL A 607 16.57 -4.73 45.27
C VAL A 607 16.22 -3.52 46.14
N GLY A 608 14.96 -3.07 46.11
CA GLY A 608 14.49 -1.95 46.94
C GLY A 608 14.62 -2.21 48.45
N MET A 609 14.59 -3.48 48.86
CA MET A 609 14.70 -3.88 50.26
C MET A 609 16.14 -3.90 50.81
N ILE A 610 17.16 -4.15 49.96
CA ILE A 610 18.56 -4.38 50.38
C ILE A 610 19.11 -3.23 51.24
N LEU A 611 18.97 -1.99 50.78
CA LEU A 611 19.53 -0.82 51.46
C LEU A 611 18.84 -0.53 52.80
N PRO A 612 17.49 -0.48 52.89
CA PRO A 612 16.81 -0.34 54.17
C PRO A 612 17.10 -1.46 55.18
N LEU A 613 17.17 -2.71 54.72
CA LEU A 613 17.38 -3.87 55.59
C LEU A 613 18.80 -3.92 56.16
N SER A 614 19.81 -3.68 55.31
CA SER A 614 21.22 -3.68 55.74
C SER A 614 21.49 -2.61 56.79
N ARG A 615 20.98 -1.39 56.60
CA ARG A 615 21.16 -0.27 57.56
C ARG A 615 20.46 -0.50 58.89
N ASN A 616 19.27 -1.13 58.91
CA ASN A 616 18.52 -1.33 60.15
C ASN A 616 18.93 -2.59 60.92
N SER A 617 19.32 -3.68 60.25
CA SER A 617 19.68 -4.95 60.91
C SER A 617 20.93 -4.88 61.79
N VAL A 618 21.76 -3.85 61.63
CA VAL A 618 23.01 -3.62 62.38
C VAL A 618 22.78 -2.79 63.66
N ARG A 619 21.62 -2.13 63.81
CA ARG A 619 21.34 -1.24 64.95
C ARG A 619 21.27 -1.96 66.29
N ASN A 620 21.54 -1.22 67.38
CA ASN A 620 21.54 -1.75 68.74
C ASN A 620 20.10 -1.80 69.32
N PRO A 621 19.60 -2.96 69.77
CA PRO A 621 18.24 -3.10 70.29
C PRO A 621 17.93 -2.21 71.50
N ILE A 622 18.92 -1.88 72.34
CA ILE A 622 18.72 -1.00 73.51
C ILE A 622 18.36 0.43 73.07
N ARG A 623 18.96 0.90 71.98
CA ARG A 623 18.66 2.24 71.44
C ARG A 623 17.28 2.28 70.81
N ASP A 624 16.91 1.23 70.06
CA ASP A 624 15.60 1.12 69.42
C ASP A 624 14.44 0.94 70.43
N MET A 625 14.69 0.54 71.69
CA MET A 625 13.70 0.50 72.77
C MET A 625 13.55 1.82 73.53
N ARG A 626 14.58 2.68 73.52
CA ARG A 626 14.64 3.93 74.29
C ARG A 626 14.17 5.16 73.50
N ASP A 627 14.22 5.10 72.17
CA ASP A 627 13.76 6.21 71.32
C ASP A 627 12.20 6.28 71.33
N ASP A 628 11.66 7.41 71.79
CA ASP A 628 10.21 7.71 71.98
C ASP A 628 9.52 8.41 70.79
N THR A 629 10.09 8.31 69.60
CA THR A 629 9.57 8.98 68.40
C THR A 629 9.42 8.03 67.21
#